data_AF-A0A1J3ER20-F1
#
_entry.id   AF-A0A1J3ER20-F1
#
_cell.length_a   1.000
_cell.length_b   1.000
_cell.length_c   1.000
_cell.angle_alpha   90.00
_cell.angle_beta   90.00
_cell.angle_gamma   90.00
#
_symmetry.space_group_name_H-M   'P 1'
#
loop_
_entity.id
_entity.type
_entity.pdbx_description
1 polymer ?
#
loop_
_entity_poly.entity_id
_entity_poly.type
_entity_poly.pdbx_seq_one_letter_code
_entity_poly.pdbx_strand_id
1 'polypeptide(L)'
;VTSDGNMSTHIVTGKVRKTLSFCTALCSGAWIVSPTWLKESFREGRFANEASHILHDEDYQMKYETDLKSTVLRAKARPNSLLKGYDICIGPH
;
A
#
# COMPACT_ATOMS: atom_id res chain seq x y z
N VAL A 1 12.29 5.88 8.69
CA VAL A 1 11.41 6.56 7.70
C VAL A 1 12.22 6.71 6.43
N THR A 2 11.71 6.26 5.28
CA THR A 2 12.39 6.38 3.97
C THR A 2 11.55 7.25 3.04
N SER A 3 12.19 7.97 2.11
CA SER A 3 11.53 8.71 1.04
C SER A 3 11.29 7.87 -0.22
N ASP A 4 11.98 6.72 -0.34
CA ASP A 4 11.82 5.81 -1.47
C ASP A 4 10.69 4.81 -1.21
N GLY A 5 9.66 4.87 -2.05
CA GLY A 5 8.53 3.94 -2.02
C GLY A 5 8.94 2.49 -2.30
N ASN A 6 9.94 2.26 -3.15
CA ASN A 6 10.35 0.89 -3.51
C ASN A 6 11.02 0.16 -2.33
N MET A 7 11.76 0.89 -1.50
CA MET A 7 12.38 0.37 -0.27
C MET A 7 11.43 0.37 0.93
N SER A 8 10.23 0.93 0.80
CA SER A 8 9.28 1.04 1.92
C SER A 8 8.64 -0.31 2.23
N THR A 9 8.73 -0.75 3.48
CA THR A 9 8.00 -1.94 3.96
C THR A 9 6.58 -1.61 4.42
N HIS A 10 6.36 -0.36 4.85
CA HIS A 10 5.10 0.14 5.37
C HIS A 10 4.86 1.58 4.88
N ILE A 11 3.65 1.84 4.39
CA ILE A 11 3.10 3.17 4.23
C ILE A 11 2.03 3.34 5.29
N VAL A 12 2.21 4.35 6.14
CA VAL A 12 1.22 4.74 7.15
C VAL A 12 0.49 5.97 6.63
N THR A 13 -0.81 5.84 6.37
CA THR A 13 -1.63 6.97 5.89
C THR A 13 -3.08 6.83 6.32
N GLY A 14 -3.78 7.94 6.53
CA GLY A 14 -5.20 7.97 6.87
C GLY A 14 -6.13 7.95 5.67
N LYS A 15 -5.62 8.24 4.46
CA LYS A 15 -6.36 8.18 3.19
C LYS A 15 -5.42 7.76 2.06
N VAL A 16 -5.97 7.14 1.03
CA VAL A 16 -5.22 6.79 -0.19
C VAL A 16 -4.89 8.07 -0.96
N ARG A 17 -3.61 8.24 -1.27
CA ARG A 17 -3.11 9.29 -2.15
C ARG A 17 -2.40 8.64 -3.32
N LYS A 18 -2.74 9.02 -4.54
CA LYS A 18 -2.13 8.50 -5.78
C LYS A 18 -0.76 9.13 -6.07
N THR A 19 0.11 9.18 -5.07
CA THR A 19 1.49 9.65 -5.25
C THR A 19 2.33 8.54 -5.86
N LEU A 20 3.42 8.90 -6.53
CA LEU A 20 4.38 7.93 -7.05
C LEU A 20 4.87 6.97 -5.97
N SER A 21 5.21 7.51 -4.79
CA SER A 21 5.65 6.73 -3.62
C SER A 21 4.63 5.70 -3.15
N PHE A 22 3.33 6.03 -3.21
CA PHE A 22 2.27 5.10 -2.86
C PHE A 22 2.19 3.97 -3.87
N CYS A 23 2.18 4.31 -5.17
CA CYS A 23 2.10 3.32 -6.24
C CYS A 23 3.30 2.38 -6.25
N THR A 24 4.53 2.90 -6.12
CA THR A 24 5.74 2.07 -6.12
C THR A 24 5.80 1.14 -4.91
N ALA A 25 5.49 1.64 -3.72
CA ALA A 25 5.47 0.81 -2.51
C ALA A 25 4.36 -0.25 -2.55
N LEU A 26 3.16 0.10 -3.03
CA LEU A 26 2.09 -0.89 -3.18
C LEU A 26 2.53 -2.00 -4.13
N CYS A 27 3.07 -1.65 -5.30
CA CYS A 27 3.57 -2.62 -6.27
C CYS A 27 4.72 -3.47 -5.74
N SER A 28 5.58 -2.94 -4.87
CA SER A 28 6.66 -3.71 -4.24
C SER A 28 6.18 -4.64 -3.11
N GLY A 29 4.90 -4.57 -2.72
CA GLY A 29 4.31 -5.41 -1.67
C GLY A 29 4.43 -4.81 -0.27
N ALA A 30 4.55 -3.49 -0.16
CA ALA A 30 4.49 -2.79 1.12
C ALA A 30 3.12 -2.96 1.80
N TRP A 31 3.10 -2.92 3.13
CA TRP A 31 1.86 -2.79 3.89
C TRP A 31 1.33 -1.37 3.80
N ILE A 32 0.05 -1.21 3.48
CA ILE A 32 -0.63 0.09 3.52
C ILE A 32 -1.54 0.09 4.74
N VAL A 33 -1.12 0.76 5.81
CA VAL A 33 -1.78 0.69 7.11
C VAL A 33 -2.28 2.05 7.59
N SER A 34 -3.31 2.05 8.42
CA SER A 34 -3.79 3.26 9.09
C SER A 34 -2.86 3.69 10.23
N PRO A 35 -2.87 4.96 10.65
CA PRO A 35 -2.06 5.44 11.77
C PRO A 35 -2.35 4.73 13.10
N THR A 36 -3.49 4.05 13.21
CA THR A 36 -3.84 3.22 14.38
C THR A 36 -2.87 2.07 14.58
N TRP A 37 -2.24 1.54 13.52
CA TRP A 37 -1.20 0.51 13.63
C TRP A 37 -0.03 0.96 14.50
N LEU A 38 0.48 2.19 14.29
CA LEU A 38 1.55 2.74 15.11
C LEU A 38 1.11 2.99 16.55
N LYS A 39 -0.13 3.45 16.75
CA LYS A 39 -0.69 3.67 18.10
C LYS A 39 -0.80 2.36 18.88
N GLU A 40 -1.29 1.31 18.23
CA GLU A 40 -1.39 -0.02 18.84
C GLU A 40 -0.01 -0.63 19.07
N SER A 41 0.90 -0.49 18.10
CA SER A 41 2.28 -0.97 18.25
C SER A 41 3.00 -0.32 19.43
N PHE A 42 2.80 0.99 19.59
CA PHE A 42 3.35 1.72 20.72
C PHE A 42 2.76 1.25 22.05
N ARG A 43 1.44 1.03 22.10
CA ARG A 43 0.74 0.53 23.29
C ARG A 43 1.21 -0.87 23.70
N GLU A 44 1.45 -1.76 22.74
CA GLU A 44 1.90 -3.13 23.01
C GLU A 44 3.41 -3.25 23.27
N GLY A 45 4.19 -2.20 22.97
CA GLY A 45 5.65 -2.25 23.02
C GLY A 45 6.29 -3.12 21.92
N ARG A 46 5.52 -3.50 20.90
CA ARG A 46 5.94 -4.31 19.74
C ARG A 46 5.11 -3.95 18.52
N PHE A 47 5.56 -4.27 17.31
CA PHE A 47 4.75 -4.05 16.11
C PHE A 47 3.47 -4.89 16.15
N ALA A 48 2.33 -4.22 16.03
CA ALA A 48 1.02 -4.84 15.94
C ALA A 48 0.85 -5.58 14.61
N ASN A 49 -0.16 -6.44 14.50
CA ASN A 49 -0.45 -7.14 13.26
C ASN A 49 -0.91 -6.16 12.17
N GLU A 50 -0.16 -6.09 11.07
CA GLU A 50 -0.45 -5.21 9.94
C GLU A 50 -1.76 -5.57 9.23
N ALA A 51 -2.06 -6.87 9.10
CA ALA A 51 -3.25 -7.34 8.38
C ALA A 51 -4.57 -6.88 9.03
N SER A 52 -4.55 -6.64 10.35
CA SER A 52 -5.68 -6.09 11.11
C SER A 52 -5.82 -4.57 10.97
N HIS A 53 -4.75 -3.90 10.51
CA HIS A 53 -4.66 -2.44 10.43
C HIS A 53 -4.46 -1.93 9.01
N ILE A 54 -4.73 -2.75 7.99
CA ILE A 54 -4.73 -2.28 6.60
C ILE A 54 -5.72 -1.12 6.50
N LEU A 55 -5.29 -0.04 5.84
CA LEU A 55 -6.12 1.15 5.67
C LEU A 55 -7.46 0.77 5.01
N HIS A 56 -8.55 1.21 5.63
CA HIS A 56 -9.88 1.21 5.02
C HIS A 56 -10.19 2.62 4.53
N ASP A 57 -10.52 2.75 3.24
CA ASP A 57 -10.82 4.04 2.60
C ASP A 57 -12.07 3.86 1.72
N GLU A 58 -13.20 4.37 2.22
CA GLU A 58 -14.50 4.28 1.55
C GLU A 58 -14.52 5.03 0.22
N ASP A 59 -13.85 6.19 0.15
CA ASP A 59 -13.76 7.00 -1.07
C ASP A 59 -13.02 6.21 -2.17
N TYR A 60 -11.93 5.53 -1.80
CA TYR A 60 -11.19 4.65 -2.70
C TYR A 60 -12.05 3.46 -3.16
N GLN A 61 -12.71 2.78 -2.22
CA GLN A 61 -13.51 1.60 -2.54
C GLN A 61 -14.68 1.93 -3.47
N MET A 62 -15.38 3.05 -3.22
CA MET A 62 -16.47 3.51 -4.07
C MET A 62 -15.97 3.90 -5.47
N LYS A 63 -14.78 4.48 -5.57
CA LYS A 63 -14.21 4.95 -6.84
C LYS A 63 -13.68 3.84 -7.73
N TYR A 64 -13.06 2.81 -7.16
CA TYR A 64 -12.39 1.74 -7.92
C TYR A 64 -13.10 0.39 -7.82
N GLU A 65 -14.23 0.34 -7.12
CA GLU A 65 -15.04 -0.88 -6.92
C GLU A 65 -14.24 -2.06 -6.36
N THR A 66 -13.19 -1.75 -5.59
CA THR A 66 -12.31 -2.75 -4.96
C THR A 66 -11.90 -2.27 -3.58
N ASP A 67 -11.80 -3.19 -2.63
CA ASP A 67 -11.26 -2.88 -1.33
C ASP A 67 -9.72 -2.80 -1.37
N LEU A 68 -9.17 -1.90 -0.56
CA LEU A 68 -7.72 -1.72 -0.47
C LEU A 68 -7.05 -2.95 0.14
N LYS A 69 -7.72 -3.67 1.04
CA LYS A 69 -7.20 -4.85 1.74
C LYS A 69 -6.85 -5.97 0.76
N SER A 70 -7.76 -6.35 -0.13
CA SER A 70 -7.52 -7.35 -1.16
C SER A 70 -6.41 -6.92 -2.11
N THR A 71 -6.37 -5.64 -2.47
CA THR A 71 -5.32 -5.07 -3.33
C THR A 71 -3.93 -5.20 -2.70
N VAL A 72 -3.79 -4.82 -1.43
CA VAL A 72 -2.53 -4.99 -0.67
C VAL A 72 -2.14 -6.45 -0.60
N LEU A 73 -3.05 -7.35 -0.21
CA LEU A 73 -2.75 -8.78 -0.10
C LEU A 73 -2.33 -9.40 -1.43
N ARG A 74 -2.97 -9.03 -2.55
CA ARG A 74 -2.56 -9.47 -3.89
C ARG A 74 -1.15 -9.00 -4.24
N ALA A 75 -0.85 -7.72 -3.98
CA ALA A 75 0.48 -7.16 -4.26
C ALA A 75 1.57 -7.80 -3.39
N LYS A 76 1.27 -8.10 -2.12
CA LYS A 76 2.18 -8.85 -1.23
C LYS A 76 2.43 -10.28 -1.69
N ALA A 77 1.41 -10.97 -2.19
CA ALA A 77 1.54 -12.33 -2.69
C ALA A 77 2.40 -12.41 -3.96
N ARG A 78 2.42 -11.34 -4.76
CA ARG A 78 3.19 -11.27 -6.01
C ARG A 78 3.84 -9.88 -6.17
N PRO A 79 4.91 -9.60 -5.40
CA PRO A 79 5.56 -8.29 -5.43
C PRO A 79 6.23 -8.05 -6.78
N ASN A 80 6.19 -6.81 -7.25
CA ASN A 80 6.78 -6.34 -8.52
C ASN A 80 6.30 -7.11 -9.76
N SER A 81 5.14 -7.77 -9.69
CA SER A 81 4.65 -8.62 -10.78
C SER A 81 3.46 -8.04 -11.54
N LEU A 82 2.90 -6.91 -11.13
CA LEU A 82 1.64 -6.38 -11.67
C LEU A 82 1.69 -6.22 -13.20
N LEU A 83 2.83 -5.77 -13.71
CA LEU A 83 3.03 -5.49 -15.14
C LEU A 83 4.09 -6.44 -15.75
N LYS A 84 4.43 -7.53 -15.06
CA LYS A 84 5.43 -8.48 -15.54
C LYS A 84 4.92 -9.17 -16.81
N GLY A 85 5.72 -9.14 -17.87
CA GLY A 85 5.37 -9.72 -19.18
C GLY A 85 4.69 -8.75 -20.14
N TYR A 86 4.57 -7.47 -19.78
CA TYR A 86 4.06 -6.42 -20.66
C TYR A 86 5.17 -5.44 -21.04
N ASP A 87 5.22 -5.07 -22.31
CA ASP A 87 5.97 -3.91 -22.78
C ASP A 87 5.05 -2.69 -22.75
N ILE A 88 5.44 -1.66 -21.98
CA ILE A 88 4.63 -0.46 -21.80
C ILE A 88 5.22 0.66 -22.65
N CYS A 89 4.47 1.10 -23.66
CA CYS A 89 4.82 2.27 -24.46
C CYS A 89 3.98 3.46 -24.00
N ILE A 90 4.65 4.53 -23.55
CA ILE A 90 4.02 5.81 -23.27
C ILE A 90 4.28 6.70 -24.48
N GLY A 91 3.23 7.04 -25.22
CA GLY A 91 3.33 7.93 -26.38
C GLY A 91 3.67 9.37 -25.97
N PRO A 92 4.31 10.15 -26.85
CA PRO A 92 4.49 11.58 -26.62
C PRO A 92 3.12 12.26 -26.56
N HIS A 93 2.96 13.17 -25.60
CA HIS A 93 1.78 14.03 -25.46
C HIS A 93 1.70 15.04 -26.59
#